data_AF-A0A453QET3-F1
#
_entry.id   AF-A0A453QET3-F1
#
_cell.length_a   1.000
_cell.length_b   1.000
_cell.length_c   1.000
_cell.angle_alpha   90.00
_cell.angle_beta   90.00
_cell.angle_gamma   90.00
#
_symmetry.space_group_name_H-M   'P 1'
#
loop_
_entity.id
_entity.type
_entity.pdbx_description
1 polymer ?
#
loop_
_entity_poly.entity_id
_entity_poly.type
_entity_poly.pdbx_seq_one_letter_code
_entity_poly.pdbx_strand_id
1 'polypeptide(L)'
;MDANNGSYIIHSPGQFLNTLDPELFQNARMSPSSLRYFGIGLENGNYTVTLLFAEFDFPDTQSWKSRGRRVFDIYVQGERKEQNFDIRKAAGGKSFTAVRKQYTVPVTKNFLDIHLFWAGKGTCCIPTQGYYGPAISALSATPSISLDLK
;
A
#
# COMPACT_ATOMS: atom_id res chain seq x y z
N MET A 1 -14.16 13.65 -11.46
CA MET A 1 -14.82 12.64 -12.29
C MET A 1 -14.31 11.31 -11.79
N ASP A 2 -15.16 10.62 -11.04
CA ASP A 2 -14.81 9.44 -10.26
C ASP A 2 -14.65 8.22 -11.15
N ALA A 3 -13.89 7.23 -10.68
CA ALA A 3 -13.80 5.93 -11.31
C ALA A 3 -15.22 5.41 -11.56
N ASN A 4 -15.52 5.12 -12.82
CA ASN A 4 -16.83 4.71 -13.32
C ASN A 4 -17.17 3.31 -12.80
N ASN A 5 -17.44 3.19 -11.50
CA ASN A 5 -18.24 2.19 -10.78
C ASN A 5 -17.98 2.19 -9.24
N GLY A 6 -17.70 3.34 -8.60
CA GLY A 6 -17.76 3.54 -7.13
C GLY A 6 -16.92 2.62 -6.21
N SER A 7 -16.20 1.65 -6.77
CA SER A 7 -15.47 0.63 -6.03
C SER A 7 -14.04 1.10 -5.83
N TYR A 8 -13.74 1.52 -4.60
CA TYR A 8 -12.38 1.75 -4.12
C TYR A 8 -11.61 0.44 -3.88
N ILE A 9 -12.06 -0.66 -4.49
CA ILE A 9 -11.46 -1.99 -4.46
C ILE A 9 -11.18 -2.40 -5.90
N ILE A 10 -9.92 -2.72 -6.17
CA ILE A 10 -9.45 -3.30 -7.42
C ILE A 10 -9.15 -4.78 -7.20
N HIS A 11 -9.41 -5.58 -8.22
CA HIS A 11 -9.28 -7.03 -8.17
C HIS A 11 -8.56 -7.57 -9.41
N SER A 12 -7.70 -8.56 -9.22
CA SER A 12 -7.10 -9.35 -10.29
C SER A 12 -7.00 -10.83 -9.89
N PRO A 13 -7.52 -11.77 -10.69
CA PRO A 13 -7.40 -13.21 -10.44
C PRO A 13 -6.00 -13.78 -10.78
N GLY A 14 -5.02 -12.92 -11.07
CA GLY A 14 -3.68 -13.33 -11.49
C GLY A 14 -2.86 -14.01 -10.38
N GLN A 15 -1.77 -14.67 -10.80
CA GLN A 15 -0.77 -15.17 -9.86
C GLN A 15 0.14 -14.04 -9.39
N PHE A 16 0.37 -13.98 -8.08
CA PHE A 16 1.29 -13.02 -7.48
C PHE A 16 2.58 -13.71 -7.08
N LEU A 17 3.71 -13.15 -7.52
CA LEU A 17 5.04 -13.63 -7.20
C LEU A 17 5.56 -13.04 -5.87
N ASN A 18 6.64 -13.61 -5.34
CA ASN A 18 7.30 -13.15 -4.11
C ASN A 18 6.39 -13.19 -2.86
N THR A 19 5.45 -14.13 -2.82
CA THR A 19 4.55 -14.37 -1.70
C THR A 19 4.21 -15.86 -1.62
N LEU A 20 3.93 -16.34 -0.41
CA LEU A 20 3.35 -17.67 -0.18
C LEU A 20 1.81 -17.64 -0.14
N ASP A 21 1.23 -16.44 -0.01
CA ASP A 21 -0.20 -16.20 0.11
C ASP A 21 -0.70 -15.31 -1.05
N PRO A 22 -0.78 -15.82 -2.29
CA PRO A 22 -1.12 -15.01 -3.45
C PRO A 22 -2.53 -14.42 -3.39
N GLU A 23 -3.47 -15.11 -2.73
CA GLU A 23 -4.86 -14.67 -2.56
C GLU A 23 -4.96 -13.32 -1.83
N LEU A 24 -4.03 -13.05 -0.91
CA LEU A 24 -3.97 -11.79 -0.16
C LEU A 24 -3.72 -10.57 -1.06
N PHE A 25 -3.13 -10.78 -2.25
CA PHE A 25 -2.78 -9.74 -3.20
C PHE A 25 -3.76 -9.61 -4.37
N GLN A 26 -4.74 -10.52 -4.48
CA GLN A 26 -5.77 -10.46 -5.53
C GLN A 26 -6.68 -9.24 -5.40
N ASN A 27 -6.82 -8.70 -4.20
CA ASN A 27 -7.59 -7.48 -3.93
C ASN A 27 -6.66 -6.38 -3.41
N ALA A 28 -6.98 -5.13 -3.75
CA ALA A 28 -6.40 -3.97 -3.10
C ALA A 28 -7.42 -2.85 -2.94
N ARG A 29 -7.35 -2.12 -1.82
CA ARG A 29 -8.04 -0.85 -1.68
C ARG A 29 -7.24 0.24 -2.36
N MET A 30 -7.91 1.15 -3.06
CA MET A 30 -7.28 2.22 -3.82
C MET A 30 -8.08 3.51 -3.72
N SER A 31 -7.39 4.64 -3.77
CA SER A 31 -8.01 5.96 -3.77
C SER A 31 -7.22 6.90 -4.69
N PRO A 32 -7.87 7.84 -5.39
CA PRO A 32 -7.18 8.86 -6.19
C PRO A 32 -6.23 9.75 -5.36
N SER A 33 -6.55 10.00 -4.09
CA SER A 33 -5.89 11.02 -3.27
C SER A 33 -5.22 10.44 -2.02
N SER A 34 -5.99 9.74 -1.18
CA SER A 34 -5.49 9.28 0.11
C SER A 34 -6.23 8.03 0.60
N LEU A 35 -5.49 7.17 1.29
CA LEU A 35 -6.04 6.12 2.14
C LEU A 35 -5.51 6.34 3.55
N ARG A 36 -6.39 6.32 4.54
CA ARG A 36 -6.02 6.50 5.94
C ARG A 36 -6.67 5.44 6.81
N TYR A 37 -5.89 4.86 7.72
CA TYR A 37 -6.29 3.78 8.60
C TYR A 37 -5.95 4.13 10.03
N PHE A 38 -6.89 3.85 10.93
CA PHE A 38 -6.73 4.07 12.36
C PHE A 38 -6.91 2.74 13.11
N GLY A 39 -5.93 2.38 13.93
CA GLY A 39 -6.11 1.41 15.01
C GLY A 39 -6.47 2.17 16.27
N ILE A 40 -7.63 1.91 16.87
CA ILE A 40 -8.13 2.63 18.06
C ILE A 40 -8.22 1.64 19.21
N GLY A 41 -7.89 2.09 20.43
CA GLY A 41 -7.95 1.25 21.63
C GLY A 41 -6.78 0.26 21.73
N LEU A 42 -5.69 0.52 21.02
CA LEU A 42 -4.46 -0.27 21.12
C LEU A 42 -3.80 -0.02 22.47
N GLU A 43 -3.14 -1.03 23.05
CA GLU A 43 -2.25 -0.80 24.19
C GLU A 43 -1.07 0.08 23.78
N ASN A 44 -0.60 0.93 24.69
CA ASN A 44 0.61 1.73 24.42
C ASN A 44 1.84 0.82 24.42
N GLY A 45 2.70 0.99 23.43
CA GLY A 45 3.86 0.13 23.22
C GLY A 45 4.39 0.24 21.80
N ASN A 46 5.45 -0.51 21.50
CA ASN A 46 5.95 -0.58 20.13
C ASN A 46 5.13 -1.59 19.32
N TYR A 47 4.78 -1.21 18.09
CA TYR A 47 4.09 -2.06 17.14
C TYR A 47 4.90 -2.17 15.86
N THR A 48 4.95 -3.38 15.32
CA THR A 48 5.41 -3.63 13.95
C THR A 48 4.22 -3.49 13.01
N VAL A 49 4.21 -2.42 12.23
CA VAL A 49 3.26 -2.18 11.15
C VAL A 49 3.78 -2.85 9.89
N THR A 50 3.02 -3.78 9.33
CA THR A 50 3.29 -4.40 8.04
C THR A 50 2.31 -3.89 7.00
N LEU A 51 2.81 -3.36 5.89
CA LEU A 51 2.03 -2.93 4.73
C LEU A 51 2.37 -3.80 3.54
N LEU A 52 1.35 -4.33 2.87
CA LEU A 52 1.47 -5.26 1.75
C LEU A 52 0.89 -4.64 0.48
N PHE A 53 1.71 -4.66 -0.57
CA PHE A 53 1.43 -4.00 -1.84
C PHE A 53 1.68 -4.94 -3.01
N ALA A 54 0.93 -4.76 -4.09
CA ALA A 54 1.28 -5.26 -5.41
C ALA A 54 0.69 -4.32 -6.46
N GLU A 55 1.42 -4.07 -7.55
CA GLU A 55 0.90 -3.30 -8.69
C GLU A 55 0.39 -4.26 -9.75
N PHE A 56 -0.87 -4.07 -10.15
CA PHE A 56 -1.53 -4.90 -11.15
C PHE A 56 -2.52 -4.13 -12.05
N ASP A 57 -2.77 -2.84 -11.78
CA ASP A 57 -3.50 -1.96 -12.71
C ASP A 57 -2.60 -1.52 -13.87
N PHE A 58 -1.29 -1.48 -13.65
CA PHE A 58 -0.25 -1.18 -14.64
C PHE A 58 0.54 -2.44 -15.01
N PRO A 59 -0.01 -3.35 -15.83
CA PRO A 59 0.59 -4.65 -16.11
C PRO A 59 1.90 -4.51 -16.93
N ASP A 60 2.70 -5.57 -16.94
CA ASP A 60 3.94 -5.63 -17.72
C ASP A 60 3.71 -5.79 -19.23
N THR A 61 2.51 -6.23 -19.63
CA THR A 61 2.15 -6.40 -21.04
C THR A 61 2.23 -5.07 -21.78
N GLN A 62 2.98 -5.05 -22.88
CA GLN A 62 3.27 -3.84 -23.63
C GLN A 62 1.97 -3.21 -24.15
N SER A 63 1.54 -2.14 -23.49
CA SER A 63 0.32 -1.41 -23.80
C SER A 63 0.44 0.02 -23.29
N TRP A 64 -0.50 0.90 -23.63
CA TRP A 64 -0.52 2.25 -23.06
C TRP A 64 -0.70 2.23 -21.53
N LYS A 65 -1.36 1.19 -20.98
CA LYS A 65 -1.54 1.02 -19.52
C LYS A 65 -0.23 0.74 -18.80
N SER A 66 0.71 0.00 -19.41
CA SER A 66 1.99 -0.35 -18.78
C SER A 66 2.92 0.84 -18.54
N ARG A 67 2.61 2.00 -19.13
CA ARG A 67 3.32 3.27 -18.93
C ARG A 67 2.89 4.00 -17.65
N GLY A 68 1.80 3.57 -17.03
CA GLY A 68 1.31 4.15 -15.79
C GLY A 68 2.29 3.95 -14.64
N ARG A 69 2.31 4.92 -13.72
CA ARG A 69 3.12 4.91 -12.51
C ARG A 69 2.27 5.33 -11.31
N ARG A 70 2.22 4.46 -10.31
CA ARG A 70 1.59 4.72 -9.01
C ARG A 70 2.67 5.18 -8.04
N VAL A 71 2.57 6.42 -7.58
CA VAL A 71 3.59 7.03 -6.72
C VAL A 71 2.89 7.78 -5.59
N PHE A 72 3.17 7.42 -4.34
CA PHE A 72 2.58 8.05 -3.17
C PHE A 72 3.57 8.06 -1.99
N ASP A 73 3.30 8.89 -0.99
CA ASP A 73 4.06 8.91 0.26
C ASP A 73 3.42 7.95 1.27
N ILE A 74 4.24 7.34 2.13
CA ILE A 74 3.80 6.51 3.25
C ILE A 74 4.12 7.23 4.55
N TYR A 75 3.09 7.49 5.34
CA TYR A 75 3.20 8.02 6.70
C TYR A 75 2.70 6.98 7.71
N VAL A 76 3.42 6.85 8.82
CA VAL A 76 3.02 6.03 9.97
C VAL A 76 3.25 6.86 11.23
N GLN A 77 2.22 6.99 12.06
CA GLN A 77 2.21 7.89 13.23
C GLN A 77 2.61 9.34 12.88
N GLY A 78 2.16 9.83 11.71
CA GLY A 78 2.46 11.19 11.22
C GLY A 78 3.88 11.38 10.67
N GLU A 79 4.77 10.41 10.82
CA GLU A 79 6.13 10.47 10.27
C GLU A 79 6.16 9.91 8.86
N ARG A 80 6.80 10.62 7.91
CA ARG A 80 6.97 10.13 6.53
C ARG A 80 8.05 9.06 6.49
N LYS A 81 7.63 7.80 6.36
CA LYS A 81 8.53 6.64 6.25
C LYS A 81 9.05 6.42 4.84
N GLU A 82 8.26 6.74 3.82
CA GLU A 82 8.69 6.68 2.42
C GLU A 82 8.17 7.90 1.67
N GLN A 83 9.05 8.53 0.89
CA GLN A 83 8.68 9.59 -0.03
C GLN A 83 8.71 9.08 -1.46
N ASN A 84 7.67 9.36 -2.25
CA ASN A 84 7.54 8.90 -3.64
C ASN A 84 7.67 7.37 -3.78
N PHE A 85 7.05 6.62 -2.86
CA PHE A 85 7.00 5.16 -2.94
C PHE A 85 6.27 4.73 -4.21
N ASP A 86 6.97 3.93 -5.02
CA ASP A 86 6.47 3.34 -6.25
C ASP A 86 6.49 1.80 -6.07
N ILE A 87 5.30 1.20 -6.07
CA ILE A 87 5.11 -0.22 -5.80
C ILE A 87 5.87 -1.07 -6.82
N ARG A 88 5.75 -0.75 -8.11
CA ARG A 88 6.38 -1.51 -9.20
C ARG A 88 7.90 -1.34 -9.16
N LYS A 89 8.41 -0.14 -8.86
CA LYS A 89 9.85 0.08 -8.66
C LYS A 89 10.38 -0.75 -7.48
N ALA A 90 9.64 -0.79 -6.36
CA ALA A 90 10.00 -1.60 -5.20
C ALA A 90 9.96 -3.12 -5.48
N ALA A 91 9.14 -3.54 -6.44
CA ALA A 91 9.08 -4.91 -6.95
C ALA A 91 10.15 -5.25 -8.02
N GLY A 92 11.16 -4.39 -8.22
CA GLY A 92 12.19 -4.60 -9.25
C GLY A 92 11.69 -4.36 -10.67
N GLY A 93 10.69 -3.50 -10.84
CA GLY A 93 10.11 -3.13 -12.14
C GLY A 93 9.01 -4.07 -12.65
N LYS A 94 8.59 -5.05 -11.85
CA LYS A 94 7.61 -6.08 -12.23
C LYS A 94 6.23 -5.81 -11.63
N SER A 95 5.21 -6.11 -12.40
CA SER A 95 3.82 -6.15 -11.95
C SER A 95 3.51 -7.51 -11.30
N PHE A 96 2.36 -7.64 -10.65
CA PHE A 96 1.91 -8.89 -10.00
C PHE A 96 2.98 -9.51 -9.08
N THR A 97 3.76 -8.66 -8.40
CA THR A 97 4.84 -9.08 -7.51
C THR A 97 4.62 -8.41 -6.15
N ALA A 98 4.57 -9.22 -5.10
CA ALA A 98 4.32 -8.76 -3.75
C ALA A 98 5.50 -7.93 -3.21
N VAL A 99 5.15 -6.82 -2.57
CA VAL A 99 6.07 -5.91 -1.88
C VAL A 99 5.61 -5.76 -0.44
N ARG A 100 6.52 -6.01 0.50
CA ARG A 100 6.28 -5.86 1.94
C ARG A 100 7.10 -4.70 2.48
N LYS A 101 6.45 -3.82 3.24
CA LYS A 101 7.12 -2.78 4.05
C LYS A 101 6.80 -3.00 5.52
N GLN A 102 7.80 -2.84 6.38
CA GLN A 102 7.67 -2.99 7.82
C GLN A 102 8.23 -1.77 8.54
N TYR A 103 7.50 -1.27 9.52
CA TYR A 103 7.91 -0.14 10.35
C TYR A 103 7.59 -0.45 11.81
N THR A 104 8.59 -0.36 12.67
CA THR A 104 8.37 -0.36 14.13
C THR A 104 8.09 1.07 14.57
N VAL A 105 6.94 1.29 15.19
CA VAL A 105 6.50 2.61 15.66
C VAL A 105 5.93 2.54 17.08
N PRO A 106 6.12 3.59 17.88
CA PRO A 106 5.48 3.67 19.19
C PRO A 106 4.01 4.09 19.06
N VAL A 107 3.14 3.40 19.78
CA VAL A 107 1.76 3.80 20.09
C VAL A 107 1.76 4.39 21.50
N THR A 108 1.41 5.68 21.62
CA THR A 108 1.52 6.42 22.89
C THR A 108 0.19 7.00 23.39
N LYS A 109 -0.85 6.99 22.54
CA LYS A 109 -2.17 7.54 22.84
C LYS A 109 -3.28 6.55 22.50
N ASN A 110 -2.98 5.27 22.64
CA ASN A 110 -3.87 4.15 22.31
C ASN A 110 -4.40 4.17 20.87
N PHE A 111 -3.74 4.89 19.97
CA PHE A 111 -4.07 4.91 18.56
C PHE A 111 -2.84 4.80 17.67
N LEU A 112 -3.05 4.16 16.51
CA LEU A 112 -2.12 4.05 15.42
C LEU A 112 -2.73 4.70 14.17
N ASP A 113 -1.97 5.56 13.50
CA ASP A 113 -2.35 6.19 12.23
C ASP A 113 -1.43 5.74 11.09
N ILE A 114 -2.02 5.29 9.98
CA ILE A 114 -1.31 4.99 8.73
C ILE A 114 -1.97 5.82 7.64
N HIS A 115 -1.17 6.62 6.94
CA HIS A 115 -1.66 7.49 5.87
C HIS A 115 -0.82 7.29 4.60
N LEU A 116 -1.50 6.83 3.56
CA LEU A 116 -0.95 6.72 2.21
C LEU A 116 -1.47 7.93 1.42
N PHE A 117 -0.57 8.75 0.91
CA PHE A 117 -0.94 10.05 0.36
C PHE A 117 -0.35 10.30 -1.03
N TRP A 118 -1.21 10.60 -1.99
CA TRP A 118 -0.81 11.00 -3.32
C TRP A 118 -0.45 12.49 -3.36
N ALA A 119 0.86 12.78 -3.38
CA ALA A 119 1.39 14.14 -3.42
C ALA A 119 1.50 14.73 -4.85
N GLY A 120 0.65 14.29 -5.79
CA GLY A 120 0.62 14.83 -7.15
C GLY A 120 1.65 14.26 -8.14
N LYS A 121 2.28 13.11 -7.84
CA LYS A 121 3.28 12.46 -8.70
C LYS A 121 2.77 11.16 -9.33
N GLY A 122 3.43 10.69 -10.38
CA GLY A 122 2.98 9.53 -11.13
C GLY A 122 2.07 9.95 -12.29
N THR A 123 1.00 9.20 -12.55
CA THR A 123 0.19 9.36 -13.77
C THR A 123 -1.27 9.64 -13.43
N CYS A 124 -1.88 10.78 -13.79
CA CYS A 124 -3.26 11.13 -13.38
C CYS A 124 -4.40 10.33 -14.03
N CYS A 125 -4.13 9.65 -15.14
CA CYS A 125 -5.18 9.41 -16.12
C CYS A 125 -5.03 8.06 -16.85
N ILE A 126 -4.14 7.20 -16.34
CA ILE A 126 -3.95 5.83 -16.80
C ILE A 126 -4.30 4.91 -15.64
N PRO A 127 -5.05 3.81 -15.87
CA PRO A 127 -5.85 3.53 -17.06
C PRO A 127 -7.03 4.51 -17.21
N THR A 128 -7.60 4.99 -16.13
CA THR A 128 -8.67 6.00 -16.14
C THR A 128 -8.42 7.00 -15.01
N GLN A 129 -9.13 8.14 -15.04
CA GLN A 129 -9.04 9.11 -13.97
C GLN A 129 -9.43 8.46 -12.63
N GLY A 130 -8.60 8.69 -11.61
CA GLY A 130 -8.79 8.19 -10.25
C GLY A 130 -7.98 6.94 -9.90
N TYR A 131 -7.39 6.25 -10.88
CA TYR A 131 -6.66 5.00 -10.64
C TYR A 131 -5.22 5.18 -10.13
N TYR A 132 -4.80 6.40 -9.82
CA TYR A 132 -3.38 6.76 -9.74
C TYR A 132 -2.82 7.01 -8.35
N GLY A 133 -3.69 7.17 -7.36
CA GLY A 133 -3.27 7.41 -5.99
C GLY A 133 -2.84 6.13 -5.28
N PRO A 134 -2.78 6.12 -3.95
CA PRO A 134 -2.32 4.95 -3.19
C PRO A 134 -3.20 3.72 -3.42
N ALA A 135 -2.55 2.56 -3.45
CA ALA A 135 -3.18 1.25 -3.43
C ALA A 135 -2.50 0.37 -2.38
N ILE A 136 -3.26 -0.46 -1.67
CA ILE A 136 -2.75 -1.39 -0.64
C ILE A 136 -3.58 -2.67 -0.63
N SER A 137 -2.92 -3.83 -0.63
CA SER A 137 -3.57 -5.13 -0.60
C SER A 137 -4.03 -5.48 0.81
N ALA A 138 -3.12 -5.37 1.78
CA ALA A 138 -3.39 -5.67 3.17
C ALA A 138 -2.45 -4.89 4.11
N LEU A 139 -2.85 -4.80 5.37
CA LEU A 139 -2.03 -4.24 6.44
C LEU A 139 -2.26 -5.01 7.73
N SER A 140 -1.26 -4.99 8.60
CA SER A 140 -1.38 -5.46 9.98
C SER A 140 -0.53 -4.59 10.92
N ALA A 141 -0.92 -4.58 12.19
CA ALA A 141 -0.14 -3.97 13.26
C ALA A 141 -0.10 -4.96 14.42
N THR A 142 1.10 -5.40 14.80
CA THR A 142 1.29 -6.38 15.87
C THR A 142 2.24 -5.81 16.93
N PRO A 143 1.97 -5.99 18.24
CA PRO A 143 2.91 -5.61 19.28
C PRO A 143 4.31 -6.18 19.01
N SER A 144 5.34 -5.36 19.09
CA SER A 144 6.72 -5.78 18.96
C SER A 144 7.16 -6.43 20.27
N ILE A 145 7.26 -7.75 20.30
CA ILE A 145 7.79 -8.47 21.47
C ILE A 145 9.31 -8.34 21.45
N SER A 146 9.92 -7.73 22.48
CA SER A 146 11.33 -8.01 22.75
C SER A 146 11.40 -9.35 23.47
N LEU A 147 12.01 -10.35 22.82
CA LEU A 147 12.50 -11.51 23.53
C LEU A 147 13.78 -11.07 24.22
N ASP A 148 13.67 -10.60 25.45
CA ASP A 148 14.83 -10.47 26.31
C ASP A 148 15.24 -11.90 26.70
N LEU A 149 16.11 -12.50 25.90
CA LEU A 149 16.80 -13.74 26.26
C LEU A 149 17.66 -13.43 27.48
N LYS A 150 17.23 -13.91 28.66
CA LYS A 150 18.07 -14.00 29.86
C LYS A 150 18.94 -15.24 29.80
#